data_AF-A0A7V9SN78-F1
#
_entry.id   AF-A0A7V9SN78-F1
#
_cell.length_a   1.000
_cell.length_b   1.000
_cell.length_c   1.000
_cell.angle_alpha   90.00
_cell.angle_beta   90.00
_cell.angle_gamma   90.00
#
_symmetry.space_group_name_H-M   'P 1'
#
loop_
_entity.id
_entity.type
_entity.pdbx_description
1 polymer ?
#
loop_
_entity_poly.entity_id
_entity_poly.type
_entity_poly.pdbx_seq_one_letter_code
_entity_poly.pdbx_strand_id
1 'polypeptide(L)'
;MAEVPEHLLQRSAARRAALTGGEPPSAAVTPAESSGGGTPAAAAAPAAAPAKVTPTEPAFVEPVNKAAFERIAEVRRRRIPAWAMGVLAIVPLWGILYVGAFGPRPVEGEAISGSSVYGSTCASCHGGTGAGGVGPKLSGGEAVKTFSDAGGGRDAHIQWVITGSGGVKGKGYGDPDREGGQHIATTGGMPAFGGSLSQEEIDAVVDYERDGL
;
A
#
# COMPACT_ATOMS: atom_id res chain seq x y z
N MET A 1 19.84 13.71 -27.54
CA MET A 1 18.64 13.18 -28.22
C MET A 1 18.82 11.67 -28.28
N ALA A 2 17.89 10.88 -27.76
CA ALA A 2 18.00 9.42 -27.76
C ALA A 2 17.38 8.88 -29.05
N GLU A 3 18.22 8.34 -29.93
CA GLU A 3 17.77 7.77 -31.20
C GLU A 3 17.12 6.40 -30.95
N VAL A 4 15.84 6.27 -31.28
CA VAL A 4 15.06 5.06 -31.01
C VAL A 4 15.45 3.97 -32.03
N PRO A 5 15.93 2.79 -31.61
CA PRO A 5 16.35 1.75 -32.53
C PRO A 5 15.21 1.29 -33.45
N GLU A 6 15.43 1.39 -34.77
CA GLU A 6 14.45 1.12 -35.84
C GLU A 6 13.72 -0.23 -35.71
N HIS A 7 14.42 -1.27 -35.23
CA HIS A 7 13.83 -2.59 -35.01
C HIS A 7 12.67 -2.59 -33.99
N LEU A 8 12.62 -1.64 -33.06
CA LEU A 8 11.50 -1.48 -32.11
C LEU A 8 10.27 -0.90 -32.81
N LEU A 9 10.46 0.03 -33.75
CA LEU A 9 9.37 0.61 -34.55
C LEU A 9 8.73 -0.47 -35.44
N GLN A 10 9.56 -1.25 -36.14
CA GLN A 10 9.12 -2.39 -36.96
C GLN A 10 8.36 -3.44 -36.14
N ARG A 11 8.87 -3.81 -34.95
CA ARG A 11 8.20 -4.77 -34.05
C ARG A 11 6.88 -4.22 -33.50
N SER A 12 6.76 -2.90 -33.30
CA SER A 12 5.50 -2.25 -32.93
C SER A 12 4.48 -2.27 -34.07
N ALA A 13 4.92 -2.03 -35.31
CA ALA A 13 4.07 -2.04 -36.50
C ALA A 13 3.52 -3.45 -36.77
N ALA A 14 4.38 -4.48 -36.71
CA ALA A 14 3.97 -5.88 -36.85
C ALA A 14 2.94 -6.30 -35.78
N ARG A 15 3.12 -5.86 -34.53
CA ARG A 15 2.10 -6.08 -33.48
C ARG A 15 0.78 -5.38 -33.76
N ARG A 16 0.78 -4.15 -34.28
CA ARG A 16 -0.47 -3.46 -34.65
C ARG A 16 -1.19 -4.20 -35.79
N ALA A 17 -0.47 -4.55 -36.85
CA ALA A 17 -1.04 -5.29 -37.99
C ALA A 17 -1.66 -6.64 -37.57
N ALA A 18 -0.98 -7.39 -36.71
CA ALA A 18 -1.49 -8.66 -36.16
C ALA A 18 -2.74 -8.49 -35.26
N LEU A 19 -2.89 -7.34 -34.58
CA LEU A 19 -4.05 -7.05 -33.73
C LEU A 19 -5.25 -6.50 -34.50
N THR A 20 -5.02 -5.88 -35.67
CA THR A 20 -6.10 -5.34 -36.53
C THR A 20 -6.48 -6.26 -37.69
N GLY A 21 -5.83 -7.41 -37.86
CA GLY A 21 -6.22 -8.47 -38.80
C GLY A 21 -6.20 -8.06 -40.28
N GLY A 22 -5.29 -7.16 -40.68
CA GLY A 22 -5.29 -6.55 -42.01
C GLY A 22 -4.05 -6.88 -42.85
N GLU A 23 -4.28 -7.55 -43.97
CA GLU A 23 -3.37 -7.68 -45.13
C GLU A 23 -3.61 -6.47 -46.08
N PRO A 24 -2.60 -5.96 -46.84
CA PRO A 24 -2.78 -4.77 -47.70
C PRO A 24 -3.73 -5.02 -48.89
N PRO A 25 -4.25 -3.95 -49.53
CA PRO A 25 -5.48 -4.04 -50.31
C PRO A 25 -5.28 -4.61 -51.72
N SER A 26 -6.22 -5.45 -52.14
CA SER A 26 -6.59 -5.59 -53.55
C SER A 26 -8.11 -5.49 -53.68
N ALA A 27 -8.55 -4.80 -54.72
CA ALA A 27 -9.96 -4.47 -54.92
C ALA A 27 -10.74 -5.62 -55.59
N ALA A 28 -12.08 -5.50 -55.49
CA ALA A 28 -13.08 -5.82 -56.51
C ALA A 28 -14.18 -6.85 -56.13
N VAL A 29 -15.30 -6.28 -55.64
CA VAL A 29 -16.70 -6.57 -55.99
C VAL A 29 -17.34 -7.92 -55.61
N THR A 30 -18.54 -7.80 -55.03
CA THR A 30 -19.56 -8.80 -54.63
C THR A 30 -20.44 -9.23 -55.85
N PRO A 31 -21.62 -9.90 -55.77
CA PRO A 31 -22.42 -10.47 -54.66
C PRO A 31 -22.64 -12.01 -54.86
N ALA A 32 -23.67 -12.74 -54.40
CA ALA A 32 -24.98 -12.41 -53.80
C ALA A 32 -25.58 -13.58 -52.95
N GLU A 33 -26.84 -13.38 -52.55
CA GLU A 33 -27.82 -14.31 -51.97
C GLU A 33 -27.62 -14.86 -50.54
N SER A 34 -28.65 -14.97 -49.68
CA SER A 34 -29.86 -14.16 -49.33
C SER A 34 -30.82 -15.05 -48.53
N SER A 35 -31.73 -14.41 -47.77
CA SER A 35 -32.97 -14.98 -47.21
C SER A 35 -32.74 -15.91 -46.00
N GLY A 36 -33.40 -15.75 -44.86
CA GLY A 36 -34.59 -14.99 -44.47
C GLY A 36 -35.34 -15.85 -43.43
N GLY A 37 -36.09 -15.38 -42.43
CA GLY A 37 -36.57 -14.03 -42.12
C GLY A 37 -38.01 -14.12 -41.64
N GLY A 38 -38.28 -13.85 -40.35
CA GLY A 38 -39.64 -13.56 -39.86
C GLY A 38 -40.41 -14.68 -39.13
N THR A 39 -40.69 -14.42 -37.86
CA THR A 39 -41.69 -15.01 -36.94
C THR A 39 -43.14 -14.95 -37.49
N PRO A 40 -44.13 -15.69 -36.93
CA PRO A 40 -44.85 -15.21 -35.72
C PRO A 40 -45.38 -16.32 -34.78
N ALA A 41 -46.26 -15.96 -33.83
CA ALA A 41 -46.57 -16.71 -32.61
C ALA A 41 -48.06 -17.09 -32.43
N ALA A 42 -48.30 -17.86 -31.35
CA ALA A 42 -49.55 -17.99 -30.56
C ALA A 42 -50.72 -18.86 -31.06
N ALA A 43 -51.16 -19.80 -30.19
CA ALA A 43 -52.57 -20.07 -29.84
C ALA A 43 -52.64 -21.03 -28.61
N ALA A 44 -53.80 -21.11 -27.95
CA ALA A 44 -53.98 -21.68 -26.61
C ALA A 44 -54.56 -23.13 -26.54
N ALA A 45 -54.56 -23.70 -25.34
CA ALA A 45 -55.02 -25.06 -25.02
C ALA A 45 -56.56 -25.26 -25.04
N PRO A 46 -57.03 -26.51 -24.89
CA PRO A 46 -57.81 -26.81 -23.68
C PRO A 46 -57.41 -28.12 -22.96
N ALA A 47 -57.98 -28.30 -21.76
CA ALA A 47 -57.59 -29.32 -20.78
C ALA A 47 -58.23 -30.71 -20.97
N ALA A 48 -57.62 -31.73 -20.36
CA ALA A 48 -58.22 -33.02 -20.06
C ALA A 48 -58.20 -33.29 -18.54
N ALA A 49 -59.29 -33.84 -18.00
CA ALA A 49 -59.52 -34.06 -16.58
C ALA A 49 -58.85 -35.38 -16.07
N PRO A 50 -58.73 -35.59 -14.74
CA PRO A 50 -57.71 -36.49 -14.18
C PRO A 50 -58.10 -37.98 -14.20
N ALA A 51 -57.09 -38.83 -14.45
CA ALA A 51 -57.20 -40.27 -14.19
C ALA A 51 -57.18 -40.56 -12.68
N LYS A 52 -58.00 -41.54 -12.26
CA LYS A 52 -58.24 -41.87 -10.85
C LYS A 52 -56.99 -42.45 -10.18
N VAL A 53 -56.66 -41.94 -8.99
CA VAL A 53 -55.68 -42.56 -8.09
C VAL A 53 -56.35 -43.74 -7.37
N THR A 54 -55.90 -44.96 -7.65
CA THR A 54 -56.15 -46.12 -6.78
C THR A 54 -55.18 -46.08 -5.59
N PRO A 55 -55.65 -46.13 -4.33
CA PRO A 55 -54.75 -46.17 -3.18
C PRO A 55 -53.88 -47.44 -3.21
N THR A 56 -52.56 -47.26 -3.30
CA THR A 56 -51.59 -48.34 -3.08
C THR A 56 -51.34 -48.46 -1.57
N GLU A 57 -51.44 -49.68 -1.07
CA GLU A 57 -51.19 -50.06 0.31
C GLU A 57 -49.80 -49.58 0.80
N PRO A 58 -49.65 -49.10 2.05
CA PRO A 58 -48.36 -48.61 2.54
C PRO A 58 -47.37 -49.77 2.65
N ALA A 59 -46.42 -49.82 1.72
CA ALA A 59 -45.35 -50.81 1.74
C ALA A 59 -44.58 -50.75 3.07
N PHE A 60 -44.44 -51.91 3.70
CA PHE A 60 -43.65 -52.13 4.91
C PHE A 60 -42.25 -51.52 4.76
N VAL A 61 -41.93 -50.53 5.60
CA VAL A 61 -40.60 -49.93 5.63
C VAL A 61 -39.66 -50.89 6.35
N GLU A 62 -38.82 -51.59 5.58
CA GLU A 62 -37.79 -52.48 6.10
C GLU A 62 -36.91 -51.73 7.13
N PRO A 63 -36.61 -52.31 8.31
CA PRO A 63 -35.86 -51.61 9.34
C PRO A 63 -34.46 -51.24 8.82
N VAL A 64 -34.16 -49.94 8.84
CA VAL A 64 -32.89 -49.37 8.34
C VAL A 64 -31.70 -50.18 8.87
N ASN A 65 -31.04 -50.90 7.97
CA ASN A 65 -29.96 -51.80 8.32
C ASN A 65 -28.76 -51.01 8.85
N LYS A 66 -28.59 -50.95 10.19
CA LYS A 66 -27.48 -50.24 10.85
C LYS A 66 -26.12 -50.67 10.32
N ALA A 67 -25.93 -51.95 10.01
CA ALA A 67 -24.68 -52.48 9.47
C ALA A 67 -24.39 -52.03 8.01
N ALA A 68 -25.36 -51.44 7.31
CA ALA A 68 -25.11 -50.72 6.05
C ALA A 68 -24.57 -49.30 6.33
N PHE A 69 -25.17 -48.57 7.27
CA PHE A 69 -24.70 -47.23 7.67
C PHE A 69 -23.32 -47.25 8.33
N GLU A 70 -23.06 -48.21 9.22
CA GLU A 70 -21.76 -48.38 9.90
C GLU A 70 -20.65 -48.71 8.88
N ARG A 71 -20.93 -49.55 7.87
CA ARG A 71 -19.96 -49.81 6.79
C ARG A 71 -19.69 -48.59 5.91
N ILE A 72 -20.66 -47.71 5.67
CA ILE A 72 -20.45 -46.45 4.94
C ILE A 72 -19.59 -45.49 5.77
N ALA A 73 -19.78 -45.44 7.09
CA ALA A 73 -18.98 -44.60 7.99
C ALA A 73 -17.51 -45.06 8.06
N GLU A 74 -17.26 -46.38 8.09
CA GLU A 74 -15.92 -46.97 8.10
C GLU A 74 -15.16 -46.69 6.79
N VAL A 75 -15.79 -46.96 5.64
CA VAL A 75 -15.20 -46.77 4.30
C VAL A 75 -14.87 -45.29 4.01
N ARG A 76 -15.62 -44.34 4.58
CA ARG A 76 -15.39 -42.90 4.38
C ARG A 76 -14.23 -42.34 5.22
N ARG A 77 -13.70 -43.08 6.20
CA ARG A 77 -12.54 -42.63 7.01
C ARG A 77 -11.21 -42.84 6.26
N ARG A 78 -10.99 -42.08 5.19
CA ARG A 78 -9.67 -41.96 4.56
C ARG A 78 -8.66 -41.48 5.60
N ARG A 79 -7.82 -42.39 6.11
CA ARG A 79 -6.68 -42.02 6.96
C ARG A 79 -5.76 -41.10 6.15
N ILE A 80 -5.47 -39.92 6.70
CA ILE A 80 -4.51 -38.99 6.11
C ILE A 80 -3.16 -39.71 6.04
N PRO A 81 -2.54 -39.85 4.85
CA PRO A 81 -1.27 -40.55 4.74
C PRO A 81 -0.18 -39.72 5.44
N ALA A 82 0.81 -40.40 6.04
CA ALA A 82 1.83 -39.72 6.87
C ALA A 82 2.57 -38.59 6.14
N TRP A 83 2.78 -38.73 4.81
CA TRP A 83 3.38 -37.67 4.00
C TRP A 83 2.54 -36.38 3.95
N ALA A 84 1.21 -36.46 3.99
CA ALA A 84 0.33 -35.29 3.96
C ALA A 84 0.36 -34.52 5.28
N MET A 85 0.57 -35.20 6.42
CA MET A 85 0.86 -34.54 7.70
C MET A 85 2.21 -33.82 7.66
N GLY A 86 3.23 -34.44 7.04
CA GLY A 86 4.53 -33.81 6.81
C GLY A 86 4.44 -32.56 5.95
N VAL A 87 3.74 -32.63 4.81
CA VAL A 87 3.50 -31.47 3.93
C VAL A 87 2.75 -30.36 4.67
N LEU A 88 1.71 -30.69 5.45
CA LEU A 88 0.94 -29.71 6.20
C LEU A 88 1.75 -29.00 7.31
N ALA A 89 2.79 -29.65 7.85
CA ALA A 89 3.75 -29.01 8.76
C ALA A 89 4.82 -28.18 8.01
N ILE A 90 5.26 -28.63 6.82
CA ILE A 90 6.31 -27.96 6.04
C ILE A 90 5.79 -26.68 5.36
N VAL A 91 4.55 -26.65 4.85
CA VAL A 91 3.98 -25.48 4.17
C VAL A 91 4.01 -24.19 5.01
N PRO A 92 3.53 -24.14 6.28
CA PRO A 92 3.60 -22.90 7.06
C PRO A 92 5.04 -22.51 7.42
N LEU A 93 5.92 -23.48 7.72
CA LEU A 93 7.33 -23.22 7.99
C LEU A 93 8.05 -22.63 6.76
N TRP A 94 7.83 -23.24 5.59
CA TRP A 94 8.36 -22.74 4.31
C TRP A 94 7.78 -21.37 3.97
N GLY A 95 6.49 -21.12 4.24
CA GLY A 95 5.86 -19.81 4.06
C GLY A 95 6.54 -18.71 4.90
N ILE A 96 6.83 -18.98 6.17
CA ILE A 96 7.56 -18.05 7.04
C ILE A 96 8.98 -17.78 6.50
N LEU A 97 9.71 -18.83 6.14
CA LEU A 97 11.07 -18.71 5.58
C LEU A 97 11.07 -17.99 4.22
N TYR A 98 10.08 -18.23 3.37
CA TYR A 98 9.91 -17.60 2.07
C TYR A 98 9.59 -16.11 2.21
N VAL A 99 8.69 -15.73 3.14
CA VAL A 99 8.41 -14.32 3.44
C VAL A 99 9.65 -13.63 4.05
N GLY A 100 10.43 -14.30 4.90
CA GLY A 100 11.67 -13.74 5.43
C GLY A 100 12.78 -13.56 4.39
N ALA A 101 12.90 -14.48 3.42
CA ALA A 101 13.98 -14.47 2.42
C ALA A 101 13.64 -13.66 1.14
N PHE A 102 12.37 -13.67 0.72
CA PHE A 102 11.89 -13.13 -0.56
C PHE A 102 10.66 -12.22 -0.43
N GLY A 103 10.14 -12.01 0.78
CA GLY A 103 9.10 -11.01 1.01
C GLY A 103 9.62 -9.59 0.76
N PRO A 104 8.72 -8.60 0.67
CA PRO A 104 9.12 -7.20 0.67
C PRO A 104 9.93 -6.96 1.95
N ARG A 105 11.20 -6.58 1.80
CA ARG A 105 11.86 -5.89 2.90
C ARG A 105 11.04 -4.62 3.16
N PRO A 106 10.86 -4.18 4.42
CA PRO A 106 10.55 -2.79 4.66
C PRO A 106 11.57 -1.99 3.85
N VAL A 107 11.09 -1.19 2.91
CA VAL A 107 11.91 -0.07 2.47
C VAL A 107 11.97 0.82 3.70
N GLU A 108 13.11 0.79 4.40
CA GLU A 108 13.61 2.00 5.02
C GLU A 108 13.62 3.01 3.88
N GLY A 109 12.58 3.86 3.85
CA GLY A 109 12.32 4.73 2.70
C GLY A 109 13.55 5.57 2.45
N GLU A 110 13.96 5.67 1.17
CA GLU A 110 15.16 6.37 0.67
C GLU A 110 15.65 7.41 1.68
N ALA A 111 16.67 7.05 2.48
CA ALA A 111 16.91 7.65 3.79
C ALA A 111 16.91 9.18 3.69
N ILE A 112 15.87 9.81 4.25
CA ILE A 112 15.65 11.24 4.05
C ILE A 112 16.84 11.98 4.65
N SER A 113 17.59 12.64 3.77
CA SER A 113 18.81 13.31 4.16
C SER A 113 18.46 14.57 4.94
N GLY A 114 18.54 14.51 6.27
CA GLY A 114 18.31 15.66 7.15
C GLY A 114 19.15 16.88 6.77
N SER A 115 20.39 16.67 6.30
CA SER A 115 21.24 17.73 5.73
C SER A 115 20.68 18.38 4.46
N SER A 116 19.94 17.63 3.63
CA SER A 116 19.28 18.16 2.44
C SER A 116 18.07 19.03 2.82
N VAL A 117 17.22 18.53 3.74
CA VAL A 117 16.08 19.29 4.29
C VAL A 117 16.57 20.55 5.00
N TYR A 118 17.64 20.44 5.79
CA TYR A 118 18.29 21.58 6.44
C TYR A 118 18.76 22.62 5.42
N GLY A 119 19.48 22.17 4.37
CA GLY A 119 20.01 23.04 3.32
C GLY A 119 18.93 23.76 2.50
N SER A 120 17.81 23.11 2.21
CA SER A 120 16.69 23.73 1.48
C SER A 120 15.83 24.66 2.34
N THR A 121 15.71 24.39 3.64
CA THR A 121 14.61 24.90 4.47
C THR A 121 15.08 25.75 5.65
N CYS A 122 16.10 25.29 6.39
CA CYS A 122 16.55 25.91 7.65
C CYS A 122 17.74 26.86 7.48
N ALA A 123 18.67 26.52 6.56
CA ALA A 123 19.97 27.16 6.38
C ALA A 123 19.91 28.65 6.01
N SER A 124 18.81 29.12 5.43
CA SER A 124 18.60 30.54 5.09
C SER A 124 18.51 31.45 6.31
N CYS A 125 18.00 30.93 7.44
CA CYS A 125 17.86 31.67 8.70
C CYS A 125 18.94 31.27 9.73
N HIS A 126 19.27 29.99 9.81
CA HIS A 126 20.21 29.43 10.80
C HIS A 126 21.65 29.28 10.27
N GLY A 127 21.91 29.70 9.03
CA GLY A 127 23.21 29.58 8.36
C GLY A 127 23.49 28.18 7.84
N GLY A 128 24.29 28.07 6.78
CA GLY A 128 24.60 26.78 6.11
C GLY A 128 25.26 25.72 6.99
N THR A 129 25.87 26.13 8.11
CA THR A 129 26.52 25.26 9.11
C THR A 129 25.92 25.41 10.51
N GLY A 130 24.64 25.79 10.60
CA GLY A 130 23.97 26.00 11.90
C GLY A 130 24.53 27.16 12.73
N ALA A 131 25.40 28.01 12.18
CA ALA A 131 26.11 29.07 12.90
C ALA A 131 25.19 30.17 13.47
N GLY A 132 23.93 30.22 13.05
CA GLY A 132 22.96 31.27 13.35
C GLY A 132 23.03 32.46 12.38
N GLY A 133 22.17 33.44 12.61
CA GLY A 133 22.09 34.67 11.82
C GLY A 133 20.79 35.41 12.09
N VAL A 134 19.75 35.04 11.34
CA VAL A 134 18.36 35.49 11.61
C VAL A 134 17.74 34.62 12.71
N GLY A 135 17.97 33.30 12.64
CA GLY A 135 17.69 32.35 13.70
C GLY A 135 18.87 32.18 14.66
N PRO A 136 18.63 31.58 15.85
CA PRO A 136 19.71 31.20 16.77
C PRO A 136 20.69 30.20 16.14
N LYS A 137 21.89 30.11 16.73
CA LYS A 137 22.85 29.05 16.43
C LYS A 137 22.28 27.69 16.86
N LEU A 138 22.43 26.69 16.00
CA LEU A 138 22.05 25.30 16.23
C LEU A 138 23.27 24.40 16.41
N SER A 139 24.35 24.66 15.66
CA SER A 139 25.56 23.82 15.62
C SER A 139 26.36 23.78 16.92
N GLY A 140 27.19 22.74 17.07
CA GLY A 140 28.00 22.50 18.25
C GLY A 140 27.17 22.22 19.51
N GLY A 141 26.02 21.54 19.32
CA GLY A 141 25.11 21.15 20.41
C GLY A 141 24.22 22.27 20.95
N GLU A 142 24.15 23.45 20.33
CA GLU A 142 23.26 24.53 20.80
C GLU A 142 21.77 24.18 20.63
N ALA A 143 21.42 23.38 19.62
CA ALA A 143 20.10 22.75 19.51
C ALA A 143 19.80 21.82 20.70
N VAL A 144 20.77 20.98 21.10
CA VAL A 144 20.64 20.05 22.24
C VAL A 144 20.56 20.79 23.58
N LYS A 145 21.30 21.91 23.76
CA LYS A 145 21.15 22.76 24.94
C LYS A 145 19.77 23.42 25.01
N THR A 146 19.24 23.84 23.86
CA THR A 146 17.92 24.48 23.78
C THR A 146 16.79 23.48 24.02
N PHE A 147 16.94 22.26 23.54
CA PHE A 147 15.99 21.16 23.72
C PHE A 147 16.69 20.00 24.45
N SER A 148 17.08 20.29 25.69
CA SER A 148 17.73 19.33 26.59
C SER A 148 16.73 18.25 27.00
N ASP A 149 17.22 17.09 27.45
CA ASP A 149 16.34 16.00 27.89
C ASP A 149 15.44 16.41 29.08
N ALA A 150 15.91 17.33 29.93
CA ALA A 150 15.09 17.93 30.99
C ALA A 150 14.00 18.87 30.44
N GLY A 151 14.31 19.60 29.35
CA GLY A 151 13.37 20.44 28.60
C GLY A 151 12.45 19.68 27.62
N GLY A 152 12.40 18.35 27.67
CA GLY A 152 11.58 17.50 26.78
C GLY A 152 12.31 16.98 25.53
N GLY A 153 13.61 17.20 25.44
CA GLY A 153 14.53 16.52 24.52
C GLY A 153 14.19 16.67 23.04
N ARG A 154 14.44 15.59 22.29
CA ARG A 154 14.16 15.48 20.85
C ARG A 154 12.70 15.81 20.50
N ASP A 155 11.74 15.33 21.30
CA ASP A 155 10.32 15.52 21.03
C ASP A 155 9.89 16.98 21.17
N ALA A 156 10.45 17.70 22.17
CA ALA A 156 10.27 19.15 22.28
C ALA A 156 10.86 19.89 21.06
N HIS A 157 11.98 19.43 20.50
CA HIS A 157 12.55 20.01 19.28
C HIS A 157 11.65 19.77 18.06
N ILE A 158 11.08 18.56 17.92
CA ILE A 158 10.13 18.24 16.85
C ILE A 158 8.87 19.11 16.95
N GLN A 159 8.29 19.25 18.14
CA GLN A 159 7.12 20.12 18.33
C GLN A 159 7.44 21.59 18.03
N TRP A 160 8.67 22.04 18.30
CA TRP A 160 9.15 23.37 17.93
C TRP A 160 9.20 23.57 16.41
N VAL A 161 9.74 22.61 15.65
CA VAL A 161 9.76 22.66 14.17
C VAL A 161 8.34 22.58 13.59
N ILE A 162 7.48 21.72 14.14
CA ILE A 162 6.07 21.57 13.72
C ILE A 162 5.30 22.87 13.91
N THR A 163 5.38 23.49 15.09
CA THR A 163 4.51 24.62 15.49
C THR A 163 5.11 26.00 15.23
N GLY A 164 6.43 26.09 15.09
CA GLY A 164 7.16 27.34 14.95
C GLY A 164 7.05 28.25 16.18
N SER A 165 7.59 29.45 16.05
CA SER A 165 7.69 30.41 17.16
C SER A 165 6.50 31.38 17.30
N GLY A 166 5.54 31.33 16.37
CA GLY A 166 4.42 32.28 16.30
C GLY A 166 3.54 32.29 17.55
N GLY A 167 3.24 31.10 18.10
CA GLY A 167 2.41 30.94 19.30
C GLY A 167 3.07 31.41 20.61
N VAL A 168 4.40 31.55 20.62
CA VAL A 168 5.20 31.95 21.80
C VAL A 168 5.86 33.33 21.63
N LYS A 169 5.37 34.17 20.71
CA LYS A 169 5.93 35.51 20.48
C LYS A 169 6.10 36.30 21.79
N GLY A 170 7.33 36.76 22.03
CA GLY A 170 7.72 37.50 23.24
C GLY A 170 7.84 36.65 24.52
N LYS A 171 7.80 35.31 24.41
CA LYS A 171 7.93 34.35 25.52
C LYS A 171 9.20 33.50 25.35
N GLY A 172 9.59 32.84 26.43
CA GLY A 172 10.65 31.82 26.40
C GLY A 172 10.22 30.53 25.71
N TYR A 173 11.18 29.81 25.13
CA TYR A 173 11.01 28.48 24.56
C TYR A 173 12.26 27.62 24.79
N GLY A 174 12.10 26.30 24.66
CA GLY A 174 13.14 25.34 25.03
C GLY A 174 13.32 25.25 26.56
N ASP A 175 14.43 24.66 26.98
CA ASP A 175 14.80 24.45 28.38
C ASP A 175 14.89 25.79 29.15
N PRO A 176 14.11 25.99 30.23
CA PRO A 176 14.22 27.18 31.09
C PRO A 176 15.56 27.28 31.80
N ASP A 177 16.21 26.15 32.10
CA ASP A 177 17.47 26.05 32.83
C ASP A 177 18.69 25.95 31.89
N ARG A 178 18.49 26.17 30.57
CA ARG A 178 19.53 26.21 29.54
C ARG A 178 20.72 27.07 29.96
N GLU A 179 21.93 26.53 29.83
CA GLU A 179 23.17 27.29 30.02
C GLU A 179 23.21 28.51 29.07
N GLY A 180 23.47 29.70 29.62
CA GLY A 180 23.36 30.98 28.89
C GLY A 180 21.95 31.59 28.88
N GLY A 181 20.97 30.94 29.49
CA GLY A 181 19.59 31.40 29.62
C GLY A 181 18.65 30.91 28.52
N GLN A 182 17.37 30.74 28.86
CA GLN A 182 16.31 30.34 27.93
C GLN A 182 16.20 31.32 26.74
N HIS A 183 16.01 30.79 25.53
CA HIS A 183 15.79 31.62 24.35
C HIS A 183 14.40 32.27 24.36
N ILE A 184 14.34 33.55 23.96
CA ILE A 184 13.09 34.30 23.84
C ILE A 184 12.71 34.43 22.36
N ALA A 185 11.48 34.07 22.01
CA ALA A 185 10.94 34.21 20.65
C ALA A 185 10.48 35.65 20.37
N THR A 186 11.39 36.62 20.42
CA THR A 186 11.12 38.08 20.39
C THR A 186 10.11 38.50 19.31
N THR A 187 10.29 38.02 18.08
CA THR A 187 9.43 38.38 16.93
C THR A 187 8.35 37.35 16.62
N GLY A 188 8.53 36.09 17.03
CA GLY A 188 7.76 34.94 16.51
C GLY A 188 8.08 34.59 15.06
N GLY A 189 9.31 34.88 14.59
CA GLY A 189 9.69 34.82 13.17
C GLY A 189 10.05 33.45 12.58
N MET A 190 10.31 32.42 13.39
CA MET A 190 10.44 31.04 12.89
C MET A 190 9.04 30.49 12.52
N PRO A 191 8.81 30.08 11.26
CA PRO A 191 7.52 29.56 10.80
C PRO A 191 7.25 28.14 11.31
N ALA A 192 6.00 27.70 11.15
CA ALA A 192 5.53 26.36 11.47
C ALA A 192 5.69 25.44 10.25
N PHE A 193 6.38 24.30 10.40
CA PHE A 193 6.65 23.39 9.27
C PHE A 193 5.74 22.15 9.22
N GLY A 194 4.88 21.92 10.22
CA GLY A 194 4.00 20.74 10.29
C GLY A 194 2.92 20.63 9.20
N GLY A 195 2.80 21.63 8.33
CA GLY A 195 1.95 21.59 7.12
C GLY A 195 2.73 21.66 5.80
N SER A 196 4.06 21.69 5.84
CA SER A 196 4.93 21.86 4.66
C SER A 196 6.03 20.79 4.52
N LEU A 197 6.38 20.11 5.61
CA LEU A 197 7.28 18.96 5.65
C LEU A 197 6.52 17.73 6.13
N SER A 198 6.93 16.54 5.67
CA SER A 198 6.45 15.27 6.23
C SER A 198 6.99 15.05 7.64
N GLN A 199 6.38 14.13 8.40
CA GLN A 199 6.87 13.80 9.74
C GLN A 199 8.30 13.24 9.67
N GLU A 200 8.58 12.40 8.66
CA GLU A 200 9.89 11.79 8.42
C GLU A 200 10.94 12.82 8.00
N GLU A 201 10.57 13.88 7.25
CA GLU A 201 11.44 15.01 6.96
C GLU A 201 11.78 15.84 8.21
N ILE A 202 10.79 16.05 9.10
CA ILE A 202 10.98 16.76 10.38
C ILE A 202 11.86 15.94 11.33
N ASP A 203 11.62 14.63 11.44
CA ASP A 203 12.46 13.73 12.24
C ASP A 203 13.92 13.76 11.73
N ALA A 204 14.12 13.59 10.42
CA ALA A 204 15.46 13.58 9.83
C ALA A 204 16.22 14.91 9.99
N VAL A 205 15.55 16.06 9.83
CA VAL A 205 16.20 17.37 10.00
C VAL A 205 16.51 17.66 11.47
N VAL A 206 15.64 17.25 12.42
CA VAL A 206 15.91 17.38 13.86
C VAL A 206 17.11 16.55 14.29
N ASP A 207 17.25 15.32 13.79
CA ASP A 207 18.41 14.48 14.09
C ASP A 207 19.71 15.07 13.50
N TYR A 208 19.65 15.59 12.27
CA TYR A 208 20.78 16.31 11.69
C TYR A 208 21.14 17.60 12.45
N GLU A 209 20.15 18.36 12.93
CA GLU A 209 20.40 19.59 13.70
C GLU A 209 20.96 19.35 15.10
N ARG A 210 20.70 18.17 15.69
CA ARG A 210 21.21 17.78 17.01
C ARG A 210 22.61 17.18 16.95
N ASP A 211 22.84 16.28 15.99
CA ASP A 211 24.04 15.42 15.97
C ASP A 211 24.95 15.65 14.74
N GLY A 212 24.49 16.38 13.72
CA GLY A 212 25.18 16.57 12.43
C GLY A 212 25.69 17.98 12.13
N LEU A 213 25.56 18.93 13.07
CA LEU A 213 25.89 20.37 12.92
C LEU A 213 27.00 20.89 13.85
#